data_AF-A0A517VD49-F1
#
_entry.id   AF-A0A517VD49-F1
#
_cell.length_a   1.000
_cell.length_b   1.000
_cell.length_c   1.000
_cell.angle_alpha   90.00
_cell.angle_beta   90.00
_cell.angle_gamma   90.00
#
_symmetry.space_group_name_H-M   'P 1'
#
loop_
_entity.id
_entity.type
_entity.pdbx_description
1 polymer ?
#
loop_
_entity_poly.entity_id
_entity_poly.type
_entity_poly.pdbx_seq_one_letter_code
_entity_poly.pdbx_strand_id
1 'polypeptide(L)'
;MSEKPDFCIKEFRPGVWQHDVVIQWLEGIEAGLAFNLARVAKLTAETRRSIVAESVELACLCQNIGNILIGRYLLLSLPPDVVDEFLKKTTSELIDWTDDYEYHRVLEVADALGTPYFEWAIERGRESTDIDVRETAQEWGKDI
;
A
#
# COMPACT_ATOMS: atom_id res chain seq x y z
N MET A 1 6.33 -8.24 21.79
CA MET A 1 6.60 -7.69 20.45
C MET A 1 6.79 -8.89 19.52
N SER A 2 5.78 -9.19 18.71
CA SER A 2 5.90 -10.20 17.65
C SER A 2 6.86 -9.66 16.59
N GLU A 3 7.81 -10.47 16.11
CA GLU A 3 8.66 -10.10 14.96
C GLU A 3 7.79 -9.73 13.74
N LYS A 4 8.20 -8.70 12.99
CA LYS A 4 7.58 -8.28 11.73
C LYS A 4 7.63 -9.46 10.75
N PRO A 5 6.51 -9.92 10.18
CA PRO A 5 6.55 -10.82 9.05
C PRO A 5 7.15 -10.07 7.85
N ASP A 6 8.16 -10.65 7.21
CA ASP A 6 8.60 -10.17 5.90
C ASP A 6 7.54 -10.57 4.87
N PHE A 7 6.69 -9.62 4.46
CA PHE A 7 5.60 -9.91 3.52
C PHE A 7 6.04 -9.87 2.06
N CYS A 8 7.13 -9.15 1.75
CA CYS A 8 7.76 -9.19 0.44
C CYS A 8 8.96 -10.13 0.45
N ILE A 9 8.73 -11.37 0.90
CA ILE A 9 9.68 -12.47 0.72
C ILE A 9 10.02 -12.52 -0.76
N LYS A 10 11.24 -12.10 -1.12
CA LYS A 10 11.76 -12.15 -2.51
C LYS A 10 11.91 -13.59 -3.02
N GLU A 11 11.72 -14.57 -2.14
CA GLU A 11 11.76 -16.00 -2.41
C GLU A 11 10.40 -16.66 -2.19
N PHE A 12 9.85 -17.25 -3.25
CA PHE A 12 8.63 -18.05 -3.19
C PHE A 12 8.79 -19.23 -2.21
N ARG A 13 7.88 -19.36 -1.23
CA ARG A 13 7.79 -20.53 -0.34
C ARG A 13 6.59 -21.41 -0.71
N PRO A 14 6.82 -22.62 -1.27
CA PRO A 14 5.71 -23.51 -1.60
C PRO A 14 4.87 -23.85 -0.36
N GLY A 15 3.54 -23.71 -0.47
CA GLY A 15 2.58 -24.11 0.57
C GLY A 15 2.27 -23.05 1.64
N VAL A 16 2.87 -21.85 1.57
CA VAL A 16 2.49 -20.70 2.40
C VAL A 16 1.83 -19.67 1.50
N TRP A 17 0.49 -19.58 1.57
CA TRP A 17 -0.23 -18.54 0.85
C TRP A 17 -0.07 -17.22 1.59
N GLN A 18 0.32 -16.16 0.88
CA GLN A 18 0.53 -14.85 1.49
C GLN A 18 -0.70 -14.34 2.23
N HIS A 19 -1.88 -14.66 1.70
CA HIS A 19 -3.17 -14.40 2.34
C HIS A 19 -3.24 -14.96 3.77
N ASP A 20 -2.78 -16.19 4.00
CA ASP A 20 -2.84 -16.82 5.32
C ASP A 20 -1.87 -16.14 6.31
N VAL A 21 -0.71 -15.69 5.81
CA VAL A 21 0.26 -14.92 6.62
C VAL A 21 -0.32 -13.57 7.01
N VAL A 22 -0.98 -12.87 6.09
CA VAL A 22 -1.65 -11.59 6.35
C VAL A 22 -2.79 -11.77 7.35
N ILE A 23 -3.61 -12.83 7.21
CA ILE A 23 -4.65 -13.16 8.20
C ILE A 23 -4.02 -13.40 9.57
N GLN A 24 -3.02 -14.27 9.66
CA GLN A 24 -2.37 -14.60 10.94
C GLN A 24 -1.76 -13.37 11.61
N TRP A 25 -1.17 -12.47 10.83
CA TRP A 25 -0.63 -11.23 11.35
C TRP A 25 -1.72 -10.29 11.89
N LEU A 26 -2.79 -10.05 11.12
CA LEU A 26 -3.91 -9.22 11.57
C LEU A 26 -4.58 -9.81 12.82
N GLU A 27 -4.81 -11.11 12.86
CA GLU A 27 -5.33 -11.82 14.03
C GLU A 27 -4.37 -11.80 15.23
N GLY A 28 -3.06 -11.71 14.98
CA GLY A 28 -2.03 -11.54 15.99
C GLY A 28 -1.97 -10.12 16.59
N ILE A 29 -2.48 -9.11 15.89
CA ILE A 29 -2.66 -7.74 16.41
C ILE A 29 -3.88 -7.71 17.34
N GLU A 30 -5.04 -8.15 16.83
CA GLU A 30 -6.29 -8.19 17.57
C GLU A 30 -7.18 -9.31 17.02
N ALA A 31 -7.73 -10.16 17.88
CA ALA A 31 -8.58 -11.26 17.45
C ALA A 31 -9.81 -10.76 16.67
N GLY A 32 -10.05 -11.36 15.50
CA GLY A 32 -11.10 -11.01 14.56
C GLY A 32 -10.82 -9.77 13.71
N LEU A 33 -9.61 -9.21 13.74
CA LEU A 33 -9.26 -8.02 12.95
C LEU A 33 -9.23 -8.33 11.45
N ALA A 34 -8.75 -9.51 11.05
CA ALA A 34 -8.67 -9.90 9.63
C ALA A 34 -10.05 -9.92 8.95
N PHE A 35 -11.11 -10.11 9.74
CA PHE A 35 -12.49 -10.17 9.27
C PHE A 35 -13.28 -8.89 9.54
N ASN A 36 -12.68 -7.89 10.19
CA ASN A 36 -13.32 -6.61 10.51
C ASN A 36 -12.29 -5.47 10.58
N LEU A 37 -11.79 -5.07 9.41
CA LEU A 37 -10.81 -3.99 9.27
C LEU A 37 -11.33 -2.62 9.73
N ALA A 38 -12.65 -2.43 9.87
CA ALA A 38 -13.21 -1.21 10.46
C ALA A 38 -12.72 -0.96 11.90
N ARG A 39 -12.29 -2.02 12.61
CA ARG A 39 -11.72 -1.92 13.96
C ARG A 39 -10.34 -1.27 13.98
N VAL A 40 -9.63 -1.17 12.85
CA VAL A 40 -8.32 -0.53 12.76
C VAL A 40 -8.36 0.91 13.27
N ALA A 41 -9.46 1.65 13.06
CA ALA A 41 -9.65 3.02 13.56
C ALA A 41 -9.50 3.14 15.09
N LYS A 42 -9.73 2.04 15.84
CA LYS A 42 -9.66 2.02 17.32
C LYS A 42 -8.27 1.64 17.86
N LEU A 43 -7.36 1.22 16.99
CA LEU A 43 -6.00 0.83 17.36
C LEU A 43 -5.14 2.07 17.62
N THR A 44 -3.94 1.88 18.18
CA THR A 44 -2.99 2.98 18.37
C THR A 44 -2.53 3.54 17.02
N ALA A 45 -2.13 4.82 16.98
CA ALA A 45 -1.60 5.44 15.77
C ALA A 45 -0.40 4.66 15.19
N GLU A 46 0.45 4.11 16.05
CA GLU A 46 1.56 3.24 15.65
C GLU A 46 1.09 2.00 14.91
N THR A 47 0.11 1.27 15.47
CA THR A 47 -0.44 0.08 14.82
C THR A 47 -1.18 0.42 13.53
N ARG A 48 -1.95 1.52 13.50
CA ARG A 48 -2.61 1.99 12.27
C ARG A 48 -1.61 2.30 11.17
N ARG A 49 -0.56 3.05 11.48
CA ARG A 49 0.52 3.36 10.55
C ARG A 49 1.22 2.09 10.07
N SER A 50 1.49 1.13 10.96
CA SER A 50 2.08 -0.16 10.57
C SER A 50 1.18 -0.91 9.60
N ILE A 51 -0.13 -0.95 9.82
CA ILE A 51 -1.05 -1.63 8.90
C ILE A 51 -1.04 -0.97 7.52
N VAL A 52 -1.09 0.37 7.47
CA VAL A 52 -0.98 1.12 6.21
C VAL A 52 0.37 0.86 5.52
N ALA A 53 1.47 0.85 6.26
CA ALA A 53 2.81 0.58 5.73
C ALA A 53 2.90 -0.80 5.08
N GLU A 54 2.52 -1.87 5.78
CA GLU A 54 2.55 -3.22 5.20
C GLU A 54 1.62 -3.35 3.99
N SER A 55 0.48 -2.65 4.01
CA SER A 55 -0.45 -2.65 2.88
C SER A 55 0.14 -1.95 1.65
N VAL A 56 0.91 -0.86 1.85
CA VAL A 56 1.67 -0.17 0.78
C VAL A 56 2.81 -1.05 0.26
N GLU A 57 3.60 -1.68 1.14
CA GLU A 57 4.68 -2.59 0.73
C GLU A 57 4.12 -3.73 -0.14
N LEU A 58 3.04 -4.36 0.30
CA LEU A 58 2.33 -5.40 -0.45
C LEU A 58 1.81 -4.89 -1.81
N ALA A 59 1.17 -3.72 -1.83
CA ALA A 59 0.52 -3.19 -3.03
C ALA A 59 1.51 -2.66 -4.09
N CYS A 60 2.68 -2.16 -3.64
CA CYS A 60 3.56 -1.38 -4.49
C CYS A 60 4.97 -1.95 -4.68
N LEU A 61 5.53 -2.65 -3.68
CA LEU A 61 6.93 -3.11 -3.71
C LEU A 61 7.04 -4.60 -4.06
N CYS A 62 6.00 -5.38 -3.79
CA CYS A 62 5.99 -6.81 -4.08
C CYS A 62 5.84 -7.08 -5.59
N GLN A 63 6.51 -8.13 -6.08
CA GLN A 63 6.43 -8.56 -7.48
C GLN A 63 5.34 -9.61 -7.75
N ASN A 64 4.89 -10.31 -6.69
CA ASN A 64 3.86 -11.33 -6.81
C ASN A 64 2.47 -10.69 -6.92
N ILE A 65 1.73 -11.00 -7.99
CA ILE A 65 0.40 -10.43 -8.22
C ILE A 65 -0.59 -10.71 -7.08
N GLY A 66 -0.50 -11.86 -6.42
CA GLY A 66 -1.32 -12.18 -5.26
C GLY A 66 -1.06 -11.20 -4.10
N ASN A 67 0.21 -10.90 -3.82
CA ASN A 67 0.60 -9.95 -2.78
C ASN A 67 0.12 -8.53 -3.11
N ILE A 68 0.30 -8.11 -4.37
CA ILE A 68 -0.18 -6.82 -4.88
C ILE A 68 -1.69 -6.67 -4.66
N LEU A 69 -2.46 -7.68 -5.04
CA LEU A 69 -3.91 -7.66 -4.88
C LEU A 69 -4.34 -7.66 -3.40
N ILE A 70 -3.62 -8.38 -2.53
CA ILE A 70 -3.89 -8.34 -1.08
C ILE A 70 -3.62 -6.93 -0.53
N GLY A 71 -2.48 -6.31 -0.85
CA GLY A 71 -2.16 -4.96 -0.40
C GLY A 71 -3.20 -3.93 -0.84
N ARG A 72 -3.63 -4.00 -2.11
CA ARG A 72 -4.71 -3.15 -2.64
C ARG A 72 -6.02 -3.36 -1.90
N TYR A 73 -6.41 -4.62 -1.69
CA TYR A 73 -7.63 -4.95 -0.97
C TYR A 73 -7.59 -4.39 0.47
N LEU A 74 -6.45 -4.52 1.16
CA LEU A 74 -6.28 -3.95 2.50
C LEU A 74 -6.48 -2.43 2.48
N LEU A 75 -5.75 -1.70 1.62
CA LEU A 75 -5.86 -0.24 1.53
C LEU A 75 -7.29 0.22 1.25
N LEU A 76 -7.99 -0.43 0.32
CA LEU A 76 -9.37 -0.12 -0.04
C LEU A 76 -10.40 -0.49 1.04
N SER A 77 -10.04 -1.41 1.94
CA SER A 77 -10.93 -1.90 3.01
C SER A 77 -10.68 -1.23 4.36
N LEU A 78 -9.62 -0.43 4.49
CA LEU A 78 -9.33 0.31 5.71
C LEU A 78 -10.33 1.45 5.91
N PRO A 79 -10.56 1.87 7.16
CA PRO A 79 -11.34 3.08 7.44
C PRO A 79 -10.76 4.30 6.69
N PRO A 80 -11.59 5.11 6.00
CA PRO A 80 -11.10 6.24 5.22
C PRO A 80 -10.26 7.24 6.03
N ASP A 81 -10.63 7.50 7.28
CA ASP A 81 -9.89 8.38 8.19
C ASP A 81 -8.47 7.87 8.48
N VAL A 82 -8.28 6.55 8.51
CA VAL A 82 -6.95 5.93 8.68
C VAL A 82 -6.11 6.05 7.43
N VAL A 83 -6.73 5.89 6.25
CA VAL A 83 -6.05 6.08 4.96
C VAL A 83 -5.63 7.54 4.80
N ASP A 84 -6.53 8.48 5.07
CA ASP A 84 -6.25 9.92 5.03
C ASP A 84 -5.12 10.33 5.99
N GLU A 85 -5.10 9.75 7.19
CA GLU A 85 -4.09 10.05 8.22
C GLU A 85 -2.68 9.64 7.79
N PHE A 86 -2.52 8.49 7.12
CA PHE A 86 -1.20 7.87 6.96
C PHE A 86 -0.73 7.64 5.53
N LEU A 87 -1.60 7.45 4.54
CA LEU A 87 -1.22 6.93 3.24
C LEU A 87 -0.13 7.76 2.57
N LYS A 88 -0.37 9.05 2.33
CA LYS A 88 0.56 9.92 1.58
C LYS A 88 1.94 9.97 2.23
N LYS A 89 1.98 10.08 3.57
CA LYS A 89 3.24 10.12 4.33
C LYS A 89 3.97 8.78 4.24
N THR A 90 3.28 7.68 4.53
CA THR A 90 3.86 6.34 4.52
C THR A 90 4.35 5.95 3.13
N THR A 91 3.57 6.20 2.08
CA THR A 91 3.98 5.96 0.69
C THR A 91 5.19 6.82 0.31
N SER A 92 5.25 8.09 0.74
CA SER A 92 6.42 8.94 0.48
C SER A 92 7.70 8.45 1.17
N GLU A 93 7.58 7.73 2.28
CA GLU A 93 8.71 7.18 3.04
C GLU A 93 9.18 5.82 2.50
N LEU A 94 8.28 5.04 1.88
CA LEU A 94 8.56 3.65 1.47
C LEU A 94 8.89 3.48 -0.01
N ILE A 95 8.31 4.32 -0.88
CA ILE A 95 8.42 4.16 -2.33
C ILE A 95 9.67 4.84 -2.86
N ASP A 96 10.37 4.15 -3.76
CA ASP A 96 11.34 4.78 -4.65
C ASP A 96 10.60 5.50 -5.78
N TRP A 97 10.47 6.83 -5.66
CA TRP A 97 9.80 7.67 -6.67
C TRP A 97 10.62 7.89 -7.95
N THR A 98 11.75 7.19 -8.08
CA THR A 98 12.53 7.09 -9.33
C THR A 98 12.39 5.73 -9.99
N ASP A 99 11.72 4.76 -9.37
CA ASP A 99 11.37 3.48 -9.97
C ASP A 99 9.99 3.59 -10.66
N ASP A 100 9.98 3.36 -11.97
CA ASP A 100 8.77 3.47 -12.81
C ASP A 100 7.72 2.42 -12.47
N TYR A 101 8.14 1.20 -12.09
CA TYR A 101 7.24 0.13 -11.68
C TYR A 101 6.57 0.44 -10.34
N GLU A 102 7.34 0.83 -9.32
CA GLU A 102 6.77 1.19 -8.02
C GLU A 102 5.82 2.39 -8.15
N TYR A 103 6.20 3.39 -8.96
CA TYR A 103 5.36 4.55 -9.25
C TYR A 103 4.04 4.16 -9.93
N HIS A 104 4.08 3.28 -10.95
CA HIS A 104 2.87 2.75 -11.57
C HIS A 104 1.94 2.08 -10.56
N ARG A 105 2.49 1.33 -9.60
CA ARG A 105 1.67 0.69 -8.56
C ARG A 105 1.02 1.71 -7.62
N VAL A 106 1.73 2.79 -7.29
CA VAL A 106 1.14 3.90 -6.53
C VAL A 106 -0.02 4.53 -7.30
N LEU A 107 0.13 4.78 -8.60
CA LEU A 107 -0.95 5.35 -9.42
C LEU A 107 -2.19 4.46 -9.44
N GLU A 108 -2.03 3.15 -9.61
CA GLU A 108 -3.14 2.19 -9.59
C GLU A 108 -3.87 2.17 -8.24
N VAL A 109 -3.13 2.26 -7.13
CA VAL A 109 -3.71 2.33 -5.77
C VAL A 109 -4.43 3.67 -5.58
N ALA A 110 -3.80 4.76 -5.98
CA ALA A 110 -4.32 6.12 -5.79
C ALA A 110 -5.59 6.37 -6.61
N ASP A 111 -5.63 5.88 -7.86
CA ASP A 111 -6.83 5.91 -8.71
C ASP A 111 -7.98 5.14 -8.06
N ALA A 112 -7.72 3.94 -7.54
CA ALA A 112 -8.73 3.12 -6.88
C ALA A 112 -9.27 3.74 -5.57
N LEU A 113 -8.43 4.49 -4.85
CA LEU A 113 -8.83 5.20 -3.62
C LEU A 113 -9.58 6.51 -3.91
N GLY A 114 -9.38 7.09 -5.10
CA GLY A 114 -10.14 8.23 -5.60
C GLY A 114 -9.30 9.50 -5.83
N THR A 115 -9.98 10.50 -6.41
CA THR A 115 -9.37 11.71 -6.98
C THR A 115 -8.32 12.40 -6.10
N PRO A 116 -8.53 12.65 -4.78
CA PRO A 116 -7.55 13.38 -3.97
C PRO A 116 -6.21 12.66 -3.77
N TYR A 117 -6.19 11.33 -3.90
CA TYR A 117 -4.96 10.53 -3.85
C TYR A 117 -4.33 10.47 -5.22
N PHE A 118 -5.15 10.30 -6.26
CA PHE A 118 -4.68 10.25 -7.64
C PHE A 118 -3.99 11.55 -8.05
N GLU A 119 -4.61 12.71 -7.80
CA GLU A 119 -4.02 14.04 -8.05
C GLU A 119 -2.67 14.20 -7.34
N TRP A 120 -2.59 13.81 -6.07
CA TRP A 120 -1.35 13.85 -5.30
C TRP A 120 -0.24 13.00 -5.92
N ALA A 121 -0.55 11.78 -6.36
CA ALA A 121 0.43 10.89 -6.99
C ALA A 121 0.90 11.43 -8.36
N ILE A 122 0.01 12.07 -9.11
CA ILE A 122 0.34 12.73 -10.38
C ILE A 122 1.26 13.94 -10.15
N GLU A 123 0.92 14.82 -9.22
CA GLU A 123 1.77 15.96 -8.84
C GLU A 123 3.17 15.49 -8.44
N ARG A 124 3.25 14.44 -7.62
CA ARG A 124 4.51 13.87 -7.18
C ARG A 124 5.36 13.33 -8.33
N GLY A 125 4.74 12.63 -9.29
CA GLY A 125 5.46 12.10 -10.45
C GLY A 125 5.92 13.18 -11.43
N ARG A 126 5.13 14.25 -11.61
CA ARG A 126 5.50 15.41 -12.44
C ARG A 126 6.76 16.12 -11.93
N GLU A 127 7.00 16.08 -10.63
CA GLU A 127 8.19 16.64 -9.98
C GLU A 127 9.42 15.70 -10.01
N SER A 128 9.28 14.47 -10.50
CA SER A 128 10.37 13.49 -10.46
C SER A 128 11.56 13.91 -11.32
N THR A 129 12.76 13.55 -10.87
CA THR A 129 13.98 13.70 -11.68
C THR A 129 14.11 12.63 -12.75
N ASP A 130 13.42 11.50 -12.58
CA ASP A 130 13.38 10.42 -13.55
C ASP A 130 12.45 10.76 -14.73
N ILE A 131 12.87 10.43 -15.96
CA ILE A 131 12.10 10.77 -17.17
C ILE A 131 10.88 9.86 -17.35
N ASP A 132 11.02 8.57 -17.08
CA ASP A 132 9.98 7.58 -17.29
C ASP A 132 8.83 7.80 -16.28
N VAL A 133 9.18 8.14 -15.03
CA VAL A 133 8.20 8.56 -14.01
C VAL A 133 7.46 9.83 -14.43
N ARG A 134 8.18 10.86 -14.93
CA ARG A 134 7.53 12.11 -15.39
C ARG A 134 6.60 11.88 -16.57
N GLU A 135 7.02 11.10 -17.56
CA GLU A 135 6.20 10.78 -18.73
C GLU A 135 4.95 9.99 -18.30
N THR A 136 5.11 8.99 -17.44
CA THR A 136 4.00 8.24 -16.85
C THR A 136 3.00 9.16 -16.15
N ALA A 137 3.48 10.11 -15.35
CA ALA A 137 2.63 11.08 -14.64
C ALA A 137 1.87 12.00 -15.62
N GLN A 138 2.48 12.36 -16.75
CA GLN A 138 1.83 13.15 -17.79
C GLN A 138 0.76 12.35 -18.53
N GLU A 139 1.03 11.08 -18.83
CA GLU A 139 0.08 10.20 -19.54
C GLU A 139 -1.17 9.90 -18.71
N TRP A 140 -0.99 9.52 -17.44
CA TRP A 140 -2.10 9.25 -16.52
C TRP A 140 -2.86 10.53 -16.15
N GLY A 141 -2.15 11.65 -15.99
CA GLY A 141 -2.72 12.92 -15.55
C GLY A 141 -3.27 13.80 -16.67
N LYS A 142 -3.49 13.27 -17.88
CA LYS A 142 -3.93 14.06 -19.04
C LYS A 142 -5.35 14.65 -18.90
N ASP A 143 -6.19 13.99 -18.09
CA ASP A 143 -7.60 14.32 -17.89
C ASP A 143 -7.86 15.04 -16.55
N ILE A 144 -6.78 15.45 -15.87
CA ILE A 144 -6.75 16.17 -14.60
C ILE A 144 -6.07 17.53 -14.80
#